data_AF-A0A661XQ16-F1
#
_entry.id   AF-A0A661XQ16-F1
#
_cell.length_a   1.000
_cell.length_b   1.000
_cell.length_c   1.000
_cell.angle_alpha   90.00
_cell.angle_beta   90.00
_cell.angle_gamma   90.00
#
_symmetry.space_group_name_H-M   'P 1'
#
loop_
_entity.id
_entity.type
_entity.pdbx_description
1 polymer ?
#
loop_
_entity_poly.entity_id
_entity_poly.type
_entity_poly.pdbx_seq_one_letter_code
_entity_poly.pdbx_strand_id
1 'polypeptide(L)'
;MQNEIVLLANGAFLEIVDISDPANPVELSKYQTSSFIYSLTVEENYAYIANQNVGLLILDITDLSDPVEVGFVEIAGFYSQVAFHRDYIYFTTNATISMRIIDV
;
A
#
# COMPACT_ATOMS: atom_id res chain seq x y z
N MET A 1 21.64 -11.04 -12.42
CA MET A 1 21.35 -10.73 -11.00
C MET A 1 19.86 -10.47 -10.94
N GLN A 2 19.15 -11.09 -10.02
CA GLN A 2 17.71 -10.93 -9.89
C GLN A 2 17.47 -9.66 -9.07
N ASN A 3 16.63 -8.74 -9.56
CA ASN A 3 16.28 -7.56 -8.79
C ASN A 3 15.50 -8.00 -7.55
N GLU A 4 15.92 -7.52 -6.38
CA GLU A 4 15.20 -7.73 -5.13
C GLU A 4 14.65 -6.37 -4.68
N ILE A 5 13.33 -6.21 -4.75
CA ILE A 5 12.65 -4.93 -4.49
C ILE A 5 11.83 -5.06 -3.21
N VAL A 6 11.90 -4.03 -2.36
CA VAL A 6 11.05 -3.90 -1.18
C VAL A 6 10.28 -2.58 -1.25
N LEU A 7 9.00 -2.65 -0.88
CA LEU A 7 8.17 -1.49 -0.68
C LEU A 7 7.94 -1.29 0.83
N LEU A 8 8.16 -0.07 1.31
CA LEU A 8 8.09 0.29 2.71
C LEU A 8 6.99 1.34 2.94
N ALA A 9 6.16 1.11 3.94
CA ALA A 9 5.24 2.11 4.46
C ALA A 9 5.93 2.90 5.59
N ASN A 10 6.27 4.16 5.33
CA ASN A 10 6.94 5.05 6.27
C ASN A 10 6.11 6.31 6.52
N GLY A 11 5.26 6.27 7.56
CA GLY A 11 4.36 7.37 7.85
C GLY A 11 3.33 7.56 6.73
N ALA A 12 3.42 8.68 6.00
CA ALA A 12 2.58 8.96 4.82
C ALA A 12 3.25 8.58 3.48
N PHE A 13 4.46 8.02 3.52
CA PHE A 13 5.25 7.71 2.33
C PHE A 13 5.27 6.21 2.03
N LEU A 14 5.08 5.86 0.76
CA LEU A 14 5.48 4.60 0.18
C LEU A 14 6.88 4.78 -0.41
N GLU A 15 7.86 4.05 0.09
CA GLU A 15 9.24 4.06 -0.41
C GLU A 15 9.50 2.75 -1.17
N ILE A 16 9.99 2.83 -2.40
CA ILE A 16 10.37 1.67 -3.22
C ILE A 16 11.88 1.61 -3.28
N VAL A 17 12.45 0.50 -2.80
CA VAL A 17 13.89 0.36 -2.60
C VAL A 17 14.38 -0.90 -3.31
N ASP A 18 15.42 -0.75 -4.11
CA ASP A 18 16.21 -1.87 -4.62
C ASP A 18 17.21 -2.32 -3.55
N ILE A 19 17.08 -3.58 -3.14
CA ILE A 19 17.93 -4.24 -2.13
C ILE A 19 18.77 -5.37 -2.74
N SER A 20 18.97 -5.37 -4.06
CA SER A 20 19.77 -6.38 -4.77
C SER A 20 21.23 -6.43 -4.27
N ASP A 21 21.75 -5.32 -3.76
CA ASP A 21 22.93 -5.30 -2.88
C ASP A 21 22.48 -4.89 -1.46
N PRO A 22 22.31 -5.85 -0.53
CA PRO A 22 21.89 -5.55 0.83
C PRO A 22 22.86 -4.65 1.61
N ALA A 23 24.11 -4.52 1.17
CA ALA A 23 25.07 -3.60 1.78
C ALA A 23 24.88 -2.15 1.28
N ASN A 24 24.26 -1.96 0.11
CA ASN A 24 24.07 -0.67 -0.53
C ASN A 24 22.65 -0.56 -1.15
N PRO A 25 21.59 -0.51 -0.33
CA PRO A 25 20.23 -0.33 -0.83
C PRO A 25 20.06 1.03 -1.55
N VAL A 26 19.25 1.05 -2.61
CA VAL A 26 19.00 2.23 -3.45
C VAL A 26 17.51 2.55 -3.46
N GLU A 27 17.12 3.74 -3.00
CA GLU A 27 15.75 4.23 -3.17
C GLU A 27 15.49 4.51 -4.66
N LEU A 28 14.52 3.80 -5.25
CA LEU A 28 14.08 3.99 -6.63
C LEU A 28 13.07 5.12 -6.74
N SER A 29 12.12 5.17 -5.80
CA SER A 29 11.08 6.20 -5.75
C SER A 29 10.46 6.34 -4.36
N LYS A 30 9.75 7.45 -4.18
CA LYS A 30 9.02 7.79 -2.96
C LYS A 30 7.71 8.48 -3.31
N TYR A 31 6.59 7.81 -3.01
CA TYR A 31 5.25 8.33 -3.24
C TYR A 31 4.64 8.84 -1.93
N GLN A 32 4.19 10.09 -1.91
CA GLN A 32 3.52 10.68 -0.76
C GLN A 32 2.00 10.52 -0.89
N THR A 33 1.40 9.81 0.06
CA THR A 33 -0.06 9.70 0.15
C THR A 33 -0.64 10.88 0.95
N SER A 34 -1.96 11.06 0.89
CA SER A 34 -2.65 12.17 1.56
C SER A 34 -2.64 12.09 3.10
N SER A 35 -2.27 10.95 3.68
CA SER A 35 -2.25 10.71 5.14
C SER A 35 -1.46 9.46 5.51
N PHE A 36 -1.46 9.03 6.77
CA PHE A 36 -0.73 7.83 7.20
C PHE A 36 -1.16 6.56 6.46
N ILE A 37 -0.16 5.74 6.11
CA ILE A 37 -0.29 4.38 5.61
C ILE A 37 -0.34 3.44 6.81
N TYR A 38 -1.43 2.70 6.95
CA TYR A 38 -1.59 1.70 8.02
C TYR A 38 -1.18 0.29 7.59
N SER A 39 -1.32 0.00 6.30
CA SER A 39 -1.02 -1.31 5.73
C SER A 39 -0.76 -1.14 4.24
N LEU A 40 0.03 -2.06 3.71
CA LEU A 40 0.45 -2.14 2.32
C LEU A 40 0.45 -3.62 1.94
N THR A 41 -0.20 -3.95 0.83
CA THR A 41 0.08 -5.20 0.11
C THR A 41 0.42 -4.90 -1.34
N VAL A 42 1.14 -5.83 -1.95
CA VAL A 42 1.44 -5.80 -3.38
C VAL A 42 0.87 -7.06 -4.01
N GLU A 43 0.19 -6.89 -5.13
CA GLU A 43 -0.24 -7.98 -6.00
C GLU A 43 0.08 -7.60 -7.44
N GLU A 44 0.92 -8.42 -8.08
CA GLU A 44 1.47 -8.14 -9.40
C GLU A 44 2.08 -6.72 -9.51
N ASN A 45 1.44 -5.86 -10.30
CA ASN A 45 1.87 -4.49 -10.55
C ASN A 45 1.09 -3.45 -9.73
N TYR A 46 0.34 -3.87 -8.71
CA TYR A 46 -0.48 -2.96 -7.91
C TYR A 46 -0.10 -2.98 -6.44
N ALA A 47 0.03 -1.79 -5.86
CA ALA A 47 0.12 -1.58 -4.43
C ALA A 47 -1.22 -1.12 -3.87
N TYR A 48 -1.74 -1.86 -2.90
CA TYR A 48 -2.98 -1.56 -2.20
C TYR A 48 -2.66 -1.03 -0.81
N ILE A 49 -3.04 0.21 -0.58
CA ILE A 49 -2.62 1.00 0.57
C ILE A 49 -3.84 1.33 1.42
N ALA A 50 -3.79 0.92 2.68
CA ALA A 50 -4.73 1.38 3.68
C ALA A 50 -4.34 2.80 4.11
N ASN A 51 -5.05 3.81 3.59
CA ASN A 51 -4.79 5.20 3.90
C ASN A 51 -5.80 5.73 4.92
N GLN A 52 -5.32 6.45 5.94
CA GLN A 52 -6.18 6.97 7.01
C GLN A 52 -7.36 7.81 6.53
N ASN A 53 -7.18 8.65 5.50
CA ASN A 53 -8.21 9.59 5.07
C ASN A 53 -9.08 9.06 3.92
N VAL A 54 -8.54 8.16 3.13
CA VAL A 54 -9.17 7.68 1.88
C VAL A 54 -9.79 6.29 2.06
N GLY A 55 -9.32 5.48 3.04
CA GLY A 55 -9.71 4.08 3.16
C GLY A 55 -8.73 3.20 2.37
N LEU A 56 -9.04 2.90 1.12
CA LEU A 56 -8.16 2.14 0.23
C LEU A 56 -7.67 2.99 -0.93
N LEU A 57 -6.35 3.08 -1.10
CA LEU A 57 -5.68 3.68 -2.24
C LEU A 57 -5.05 2.57 -3.09
N ILE A 58 -5.16 2.67 -4.41
CA ILE A 58 -4.60 1.70 -5.37
C ILE A 58 -3.60 2.44 -6.25
N LEU A 59 -2.34 2.01 -6.19
CA LEU A 59 -1.27 2.52 -7.04
C LEU A 59 -0.85 1.45 -8.05
N ASP A 60 -0.71 1.84 -9.31
CA ASP A 60 0.05 1.10 -10.32
C ASP A 60 1.55 1.35 -10.07
N ILE A 61 2.28 0.26 -9.89
CA ILE A 61 3.73 0.22 -9.64
C ILE A 61 4.47 -0.53 -10.76
N THR A 62 3.88 -0.61 -11.97
CA THR A 62 4.54 -1.20 -13.16
C THR A 62 5.87 -0.49 -13.44
N ASP A 63 5.90 0.84 -13.32
CA ASP A 63 7.14 1.61 -13.27
C ASP A 63 7.49 1.92 -11.81
N LEU A 64 8.46 1.17 -11.27
CA LEU A 64 8.93 1.33 -9.90
C LEU A 64 9.55 2.70 -9.61
N SER A 65 9.94 3.45 -10.64
CA SER A 65 10.48 4.80 -10.50
C SER A 65 9.41 5.89 -10.45
N ASP A 66 8.19 5.58 -10.90
CA ASP A 66 7.06 6.51 -10.95
C ASP A 66 5.71 5.82 -10.65
N PRO A 67 5.43 5.50 -9.37
CA PRO A 67 4.13 4.96 -8.98
C PRO A 67 2.97 5.92 -9.29
N VAL A 68 1.89 5.41 -9.87
CA VAL A 68 0.73 6.21 -10.29
C VAL A 68 -0.53 5.78 -9.55
N GLU A 69 -1.25 6.74 -8.98
CA GLU A 69 -2.60 6.47 -8.45
C GLU A 69 -3.58 6.17 -9.57
N VAL A 70 -4.17 4.96 -9.52
CA VAL A 70 -5.15 4.50 -10.52
C VAL A 70 -6.56 4.37 -9.95
N GLY A 71 -6.71 4.45 -8.64
CA GLY A 71 -8.03 4.48 -8.01
C GLY A 71 -8.00 4.50 -6.50
N PHE A 72 -9.18 4.71 -5.93
CA PHE A 72 -9.39 4.60 -4.49
C PHE A 72 -10.81 4.13 -4.17
N VAL A 73 -10.98 3.54 -3.00
CA VAL A 73 -12.30 3.24 -2.43
C VAL A 73 -12.42 4.01 -1.13
N GLU A 74 -13.34 4.98 -1.12
CA GLU A 74 -13.73 5.65 0.10
C GLU A 74 -14.41 4.65 1.03
N ILE A 75 -13.83 4.52 2.21
CA ILE A 75 -14.44 3.81 3.31
C ILE A 75 -14.64 4.89 4.38
N ALA A 76 -15.81 4.89 5.04
CA ALA A 76 -16.09 5.82 6.13
C ALA A 76 -15.62 5.23 7.49
N GLY A 77 -14.86 5.98 8.27
CA GLY A 77 -14.40 5.60 9.63
C GLY A 77 -12.88 5.64 9.83
N PHE A 78 -12.42 5.57 11.08
CA PHE A 78 -10.99 5.48 11.40
C PHE A 78 -10.52 4.01 11.33
N TYR A 79 -9.60 3.71 10.41
CA TYR A 79 -9.00 2.39 10.23
C TYR A 79 -7.85 2.17 11.20
N SER A 80 -7.78 0.99 11.80
CA SER A 80 -6.63 0.58 12.62
C SER A 80 -5.77 -0.48 11.95
N GLN A 81 -6.37 -1.38 11.17
CA GLN A 81 -5.65 -2.38 10.38
C GLN A 81 -6.37 -2.76 9.09
N VAL A 82 -5.58 -3.20 8.12
CA VAL A 82 -6.05 -3.83 6.88
C VAL A 82 -5.27 -5.11 6.64
N ALA A 83 -5.98 -6.20 6.36
CA ALA A 83 -5.42 -7.51 6.04
C ALA A 83 -5.87 -7.95 4.65
N PHE A 84 -5.03 -8.75 3.98
CA PHE A 84 -5.31 -9.30 2.66
C PHE A 84 -5.33 -10.82 2.72
N HIS A 85 -6.28 -11.45 2.03
CA HIS A 85 -6.28 -12.90 1.84
C HIS A 85 -6.92 -13.26 0.49
N ARG A 86 -6.09 -13.70 -0.45
CA ARG A 86 -6.49 -13.91 -1.87
C ARG A 86 -7.06 -12.59 -2.42
N ASP A 87 -8.15 -12.67 -3.15
CA ASP A 87 -8.85 -11.57 -3.83
C ASP A 87 -9.65 -10.66 -2.86
N TYR A 88 -9.38 -10.73 -1.55
CA TYR A 88 -10.14 -10.02 -0.54
C TYR A 88 -9.29 -9.13 0.36
N ILE A 89 -9.76 -7.89 0.51
CA ILE A 89 -9.23 -6.90 1.45
C ILE A 89 -10.17 -6.79 2.64
N TYR A 90 -9.62 -6.92 3.85
CA TYR A 90 -10.31 -6.86 5.12
C TYR A 90 -9.92 -5.58 5.85
N PHE A 91 -10.90 -4.74 6.18
CA PHE A 91 -10.69 -3.55 6.99
C PHE A 91 -11.22 -3.80 8.40
N THR A 92 -10.45 -3.41 9.42
CA THR A 92 -10.96 -3.30 10.79
C THR A 92 -11.08 -1.82 11.16
N THR A 93 -12.24 -1.44 11.68
CA THR A 93 -12.49 -0.08 12.17
C THR A 93 -12.68 -0.09 13.67
N ASN A 94 -12.31 1.00 14.33
CA ASN A 94 -12.46 1.15 15.77
C ASN A 94 -13.92 1.40 16.20
N ALA A 95 -14.83 1.64 15.24
CA ALA A 95 -16.24 1.90 15.47
C ALA A 95 -17.06 0.71 14.95
N THR A 96 -17.28 -0.29 15.81
CA THR A 96 -17.96 -1.55 15.50
C THR A 96 -17.14 -2.45 14.58
N ILE A 97 -16.84 -3.68 15.03
CA ILE A 97 -16.14 -4.71 14.27
C ILE A 97 -16.89 -4.93 12.96
N SER A 98 -16.46 -4.25 11.90
CA SER A 98 -17.10 -4.27 10.59
C SER A 98 -16.05 -4.78 9.62
N MET A 99 -16.09 -6.07 9.35
CA MET A 99 -15.32 -6.70 8.30
C MET A 99 -16.02 -6.42 6.98
N ARG A 100 -15.48 -5.51 6.16
CA ARG A 100 -15.95 -5.29 4.79
C ARG A 100 -15.03 -6.04 3.84
N ILE A 101 -15.64 -6.80 2.94
CA ILE A 101 -14.98 -7.52 1.86
C ILE A 101 -15.09 -6.65 0.60
N ILE A 102 -13.95 -6.32 0.00
CA ILE A 102 -13.88 -5.77 -1.36
C ILE A 102 -13.24 -6.86 -2.22
N ASP A 103 -13.93 -7.23 -3.29
CA ASP A 103 -13.45 -8.10 -4.38
C ASP A 103 -12.56 -7.23 -5.28
N VAL A 104 -11.31 -7.63 -5.50
CA VAL A 104 -10.34 -6.91 -6.34
C VAL A 104 -10.03 -7.69 -7.62
#